data_AF-A0A7C5DJT7-F1
#
_entry.id   AF-A0A7C5DJT7-F1
#
_cell.length_a   1.000
_cell.length_b   1.000
_cell.length_c   1.000
_cell.angle_alpha   90.00
_cell.angle_beta   90.00
_cell.angle_gamma   90.00
#
_symmetry.space_group_name_H-M   'P 1'
#
loop_
_entity.id
_entity.type
_entity.pdbx_description
1 polymer ?
#
loop_
_entity_poly.entity_id
_entity_poly.type
_entity_poly.pdbx_seq_one_letter_code
_entity_poly.pdbx_strand_id
1 'polypeptide(L)'
;MEPKKEKTAKKIEIHIPDKFENTYSNFAQFHMSNNDLIIDFGFSHNNIVKMTTRIIMSPNQAKVFSNRLNSLIETYDKKIREQ
;
A
#
# COMPACT_ATOMS: atom_id res chain seq x y z
N MET A 1 -1.63 -25.23 -33.80
CA MET A 1 -1.21 -24.28 -32.75
C MET A 1 -2.47 -23.91 -31.98
N GLU A 2 -2.61 -24.34 -30.74
CA GLU A 2 -3.75 -23.96 -29.92
C GLU A 2 -3.62 -22.49 -29.48
N PRO A 3 -4.72 -21.71 -29.48
CA PRO A 3 -4.68 -20.33 -29.02
C PRO A 3 -4.45 -20.30 -27.49
N LYS A 4 -3.44 -19.55 -27.05
CA LYS A 4 -3.19 -19.28 -25.64
C LYS A 4 -4.44 -18.62 -25.04
N LYS A 5 -5.12 -19.33 -24.14
CA LYS A 5 -6.24 -18.78 -23.36
C LYS A 5 -5.76 -17.52 -22.63
N GLU A 6 -6.27 -16.38 -23.06
CA GLU A 6 -6.05 -15.09 -22.44
C GLU A 6 -6.60 -15.15 -21.01
N LYS A 7 -5.71 -15.13 -20.02
CA LYS A 7 -6.10 -15.10 -18.61
C LYS A 7 -6.71 -13.73 -18.35
N THR A 8 -8.02 -13.61 -18.47
CA THR A 8 -8.78 -12.44 -18.02
C THR A 8 -8.45 -12.22 -16.54
N ALA A 9 -7.80 -11.09 -16.25
CA ALA A 9 -7.45 -10.71 -14.89
C ALA A 9 -8.76 -10.63 -14.08
N LYS A 10 -8.85 -11.42 -12.99
CA LYS A 10 -10.01 -11.37 -12.11
C LYS A 10 -10.12 -9.96 -11.54
N LYS A 11 -11.25 -9.29 -11.79
CA LYS A 11 -11.56 -7.99 -11.21
C LYS A 11 -11.70 -8.19 -9.70
N ILE A 12 -10.90 -7.47 -8.93
CA ILE A 12 -11.04 -7.42 -7.47
C ILE A 12 -12.19 -6.47 -7.16
N GLU A 13 -13.20 -6.97 -6.46
CA GLU A 13 -14.27 -6.13 -5.92
C GLU A 13 -13.85 -5.62 -4.55
N ILE A 14 -13.87 -4.30 -4.37
CA ILE A 14 -13.49 -3.66 -3.11
C ILE A 14 -14.78 -3.21 -2.42
N HIS A 15 -15.08 -3.83 -1.29
CA HIS A 15 -16.22 -3.48 -0.45
C HIS A 15 -15.73 -2.60 0.70
N ILE A 16 -16.10 -1.33 0.68
CA ILE A 16 -15.80 -0.37 1.75
C ILE A 16 -17.09 -0.19 2.57
N PRO A 17 -17.11 -0.47 3.87
CA PRO A 17 -18.30 -0.30 4.68
C PRO A 17 -18.65 1.20 4.84
N ASP A 18 -19.94 1.51 4.99
CA ASP A 18 -20.45 2.90 5.12
C ASP A 18 -19.79 3.69 6.26
N LYS A 19 -19.33 2.99 7.32
CA LYS A 19 -18.63 3.56 8.48
C LYS A 19 -17.18 3.08 8.54
N PHE A 20 -16.42 3.29 7.47
CA PHE A 20 -14.98 3.04 7.47
C PHE A 20 -14.25 4.23 8.10
N GLU A 21 -13.70 4.05 9.30
CA GLU A 21 -12.97 5.11 10.00
C GLU A 21 -11.64 5.40 9.30
N ASN A 22 -11.45 6.66 8.91
CA ASN A 22 -10.15 7.11 8.42
C ASN A 22 -9.17 7.19 9.59
N THR A 23 -8.04 6.53 9.43
CA THR A 23 -6.94 6.64 10.39
C THR A 23 -5.92 7.65 9.89
N TYR A 24 -5.74 8.74 10.63
CA TYR A 24 -4.63 9.67 10.40
C TYR A 24 -3.34 9.14 11.04
N SER A 25 -2.22 9.31 10.34
CA SER A 25 -0.87 9.02 10.84
C SER A 25 0.10 10.06 10.31
N ASN A 26 1.02 10.53 11.17
CA ASN A 26 2.12 11.42 10.79
C ASN A 26 3.49 10.73 10.84
N PHE A 27 3.50 9.44 11.18
CA PHE A 27 4.69 8.61 11.25
C PHE A 27 4.44 7.31 10.50
N ALA A 28 5.45 6.86 9.75
CA ALA A 28 5.49 5.56 9.13
C ALA A 28 6.85 4.91 9.33
N GLN A 29 6.87 3.62 9.67
CA GLN A 29 8.08 2.82 9.76
C GLN A 29 7.95 1.56 8.92
N PHE A 30 9.04 1.20 8.25
CA PHE A 30 9.11 0.05 7.36
C PHE A 30 10.11 -0.94 7.93
N HIS A 31 9.67 -2.18 8.09
CA HIS A 31 10.50 -3.29 8.54
C HIS A 31 10.38 -4.44 7.56
N MET A 32 11.50 -5.06 7.22
CA MET A 32 11.52 -6.25 6.39
C MET A 32 12.15 -7.39 7.17
N SER A 33 11.44 -8.52 7.20
CA SER A 33 11.97 -9.81 7.63
C SER A 33 12.14 -10.71 6.40
N ASN A 34 12.70 -11.91 6.59
CA ASN A 34 12.81 -12.88 5.50
C ASN A 34 11.45 -13.31 4.95
N ASN A 35 10.38 -13.18 5.74
CA ASN A 35 9.06 -13.71 5.40
C ASN A 35 8.04 -12.62 5.12
N ASP A 36 8.21 -11.41 5.66
CA ASP A 36 7.18 -10.37 5.60
C ASP A 36 7.78 -8.96 5.51
N LEU A 37 7.10 -8.09 4.76
CA LEU A 37 7.20 -6.65 4.85
C LEU A 37 6.13 -6.15 5.83
N ILE A 38 6.56 -5.41 6.85
CA ILE A 38 5.68 -4.78 7.84
C ILE A 38 5.78 -3.26 7.67
N ILE A 39 4.63 -2.61 7.55
CA ILE A 39 4.51 -1.16 7.52
C ILE A 39 3.66 -0.73 8.70
N ASP A 40 4.26 0.05 9.59
CA ASP A 40 3.65 0.58 10.78
C ASP A 40 3.35 2.06 10.61
N PHE A 41 2.10 2.43 10.84
CA PHE A 41 1.64 3.82 10.85
C PHE A 41 1.25 4.21 12.26
N GLY A 42 1.59 5.44 12.63
CA GLY A 42 1.25 5.95 13.95
C GLY A 42 1.23 7.47 14.04
N PHE A 43 0.88 7.92 15.25
CA PHE A 43 0.95 9.31 15.66
C PHE A 43 2.15 9.51 16.57
N SER A 44 3.12 10.29 16.12
CA SER A 44 4.31 10.68 16.88
C SER A 44 4.08 12.01 17.61
N HIS A 45 4.36 12.03 18.92
CA HIS A 45 4.36 13.21 19.77
C HIS A 45 5.39 13.04 20.90
N ASN A 46 6.24 14.04 21.14
CA ASN A 46 7.29 14.03 22.18
C ASN A 46 8.17 12.76 22.16
N ASN A 47 8.63 12.35 20.98
CA ASN A 47 9.45 11.14 20.78
C ASN A 47 8.76 9.81 21.13
N ILE A 48 7.45 9.81 21.36
CA ILE A 48 6.64 8.61 21.55
C ILE A 48 5.75 8.44 20.32
N VAL A 49 5.70 7.24 19.77
CA VAL A 49 4.81 6.92 18.66
C VAL A 49 3.69 5.99 19.12
N LYS A 50 2.45 6.46 19.00
CA LYS A 50 1.25 5.64 19.19
C LYS A 50 0.89 4.98 17.86
N MET A 51 1.05 3.66 17.77
CA MET A 51 0.66 2.89 16.59
C MET A 51 -0.85 2.95 16.38
N THR A 52 -1.27 3.21 15.15
CA THR A 52 -2.68 3.27 14.75
C THR A 52 -3.03 2.20 13.74
N THR A 53 -2.12 1.87 12.82
CA THR A 53 -2.32 0.84 11.80
C THR A 53 -1.04 0.06 11.55
N ARG A 54 -1.15 -1.27 11.38
CA ARG A 54 -0.07 -2.14 10.91
C ARG A 54 -0.53 -2.90 9.67
N ILE A 55 0.27 -2.83 8.61
CA ILE A 55 0.08 -3.62 7.40
C ILE A 55 1.19 -4.67 7.35
N ILE A 56 0.81 -5.94 7.16
CA ILE A 56 1.76 -7.06 6.99
C ILE A 56 1.52 -7.66 5.62
N MET A 57 2.59 -7.83 4.86
CA MET A 57 2.55 -8.37 3.51
C MET A 57 3.61 -9.45 3.33
N SER A 58 3.24 -10.53 2.65
CA SER A 58 4.22 -11.48 2.12
C SER A 58 5.12 -10.81 1.06
N PRO A 59 6.27 -11.40 0.69
CA PRO A 59 7.21 -10.76 -0.23
C PRO A 59 6.61 -10.54 -1.63
N ASN A 60 5.72 -11.44 -2.05
CA ASN A 60 5.00 -11.31 -3.32
C ASN A 60 4.02 -10.13 -3.30
N GLN A 61 3.29 -9.94 -2.19
CA GLN A 61 2.38 -8.80 -2.02
C GLN A 61 3.16 -7.48 -1.92
N ALA A 62 4.27 -7.49 -1.18
CA ALA A 62 5.18 -6.33 -1.07
C ALA A 62 5.72 -5.88 -2.44
N LYS A 63 6.11 -6.84 -3.30
CA LYS A 63 6.55 -6.54 -4.67
C LYS A 63 5.45 -5.90 -5.52
N VAL A 64 4.23 -6.44 -5.45
CA VAL A 64 3.07 -5.86 -6.16
C VAL A 64 2.75 -4.46 -5.64
N PHE A 65 2.77 -4.28 -4.32
CA PHE A 65 2.57 -3.00 -3.65
C PHE A 65 3.59 -1.96 -4.12
N SER A 66 4.89 -2.30 -4.08
CA SER A 66 5.97 -1.39 -4.49
C SER A 66 5.81 -0.92 -5.94
N ASN A 67 5.52 -1.83 -6.87
CA ASN A 67 5.31 -1.48 -8.27
C ASN A 67 4.12 -0.52 -8.46
N ARG A 68 3.03 -0.74 -7.72
CA ARG A 68 1.84 0.12 -7.78
C ARG A 68 2.10 1.47 -7.13
N LEU A 69 2.77 1.50 -5.99
CA LEU A 69 3.13 2.72 -5.29
C LEU A 69 4.02 3.62 -6.17
N ASN A 70 5.04 3.05 -6.81
CA ASN A 70 5.92 3.80 -7.71
C ASN A 70 5.14 4.43 -8.87
N SER A 71 4.25 3.68 -9.51
CA SER A 71 3.41 4.21 -10.60
C SER A 71 2.46 5.34 -10.13
N LEU A 72 1.95 5.26 -8.90
CA LEU A 72 1.13 6.32 -8.31
C LEU A 72 1.95 7.57 -8.02
N ILE A 73 3.16 7.43 -7.46
CA ILE A 73 4.07 8.55 -7.20
C ILE A 73 4.45 9.24 -8.51
N GLU A 74 4.84 8.48 -9.54
CA GLU A 74 5.13 9.04 -10.87
C GLU A 74 3.96 9.83 -11.45
N THR A 75 2.73 9.35 -11.24
CA THR A 75 1.52 10.04 -11.70
C THR A 75 1.26 11.31 -10.89
N TYR A 76 1.49 11.27 -9.58
CA TYR A 76 1.34 12.42 -8.69
C TYR A 76 2.34 13.52 -9.02
N ASP A 77 3.61 13.17 -9.19
CA ASP A 77 4.68 14.12 -9.52
C ASP A 77 4.43 14.84 -10.84
N LYS A 78 3.89 14.13 -11.84
CA LYS A 78 3.48 14.75 -13.11
C LYS A 78 2.40 15.80 -12.90
N LYS A 79 1.35 15.48 -12.11
CA LYS A 79 0.24 16.41 -11.84
C LYS A 79 0.68 17.68 -11.12
N ILE A 80 1.65 17.58 -10.21
CA ILE A 80 2.17 18.75 -9.49
C ILE A 80 3.00 19.64 -10.42
N ARG A 81 3.81 19.06 -11.31
CA ARG A 81 4.66 19.83 -12.23
C ARG A 81 3.88 20.59 -13.31
N GLU A 82 2.62 20.23 -13.52
CA GLU A 82 1.69 20.87 -14.47
C GLU A 82 0.84 21.99 -13.84
N GLN A 83 0.97 22.25 -12.53
CA GLN A 83 0.35 23.36 -11.80
C GLN A 83 1.31 24.53 -11.61
#